data_AF-W9NPS9-F1
#
_entry.id   AF-W9NPS9-F1
#
_cell.length_a   1.000
_cell.length_b   1.000
_cell.length_c   1.000
_cell.angle_alpha   90.00
_cell.angle_beta   90.00
_cell.angle_gamma   90.00
#
_symmetry.space_group_name_H-M   'P 1'
#
loop_
_entity.id
_entity.type
_entity.pdbx_description
1 polymer ?
#
loop_
_entity_poly.entity_id
_entity_poly.type
_entity_poly.pdbx_seq_one_letter_code
_entity_poly.pdbx_strand_id
1 'polypeptide(L)'
;MSNPILLPATESMQELCRQKQERELQNVRGPLREYKATITDTKILSRFENEQAPNIRRQALHEGKSVSNARNYGPRELDKGTIASPERTITVFIPLATQTATEVRQLLPWDVGNHIQIPGNSRIVVEEGPVCFDMVQYDWEPAKSQESKDE
;
A
#
# COMPACT_ATOMS: atom_id res chain seq x y z
N MET A 1 -40.57 -11.86 25.95
CA MET A 1 -39.39 -11.99 25.07
C MET A 1 -38.54 -10.76 25.31
N SER A 2 -37.38 -10.91 25.94
CA SER A 2 -36.52 -9.78 26.32
C SER A 2 -35.55 -9.49 25.19
N ASN A 3 -35.61 -8.28 24.62
CA ASN A 3 -34.61 -7.83 23.64
C ASN A 3 -33.25 -7.74 24.32
N PRO A 4 -32.17 -8.28 23.73
CA PRO A 4 -30.83 -8.11 24.28
C PRO A 4 -30.43 -6.64 24.16
N ILE A 5 -30.06 -6.06 25.31
CA ILE A 5 -29.50 -4.71 25.38
C ILE A 5 -28.07 -4.80 24.81
N LEU A 6 -27.87 -4.28 23.59
CA LEU A 6 -26.53 -4.00 23.10
C LEU A 6 -25.95 -2.86 23.94
N LEU A 7 -25.09 -3.21 24.89
CA LEU A 7 -24.30 -2.23 25.62
C LEU A 7 -23.22 -1.70 24.67
N PRO A 8 -23.08 -0.37 24.50
CA PRO A 8 -22.00 0.18 23.70
C PRO A 8 -20.68 -0.15 24.40
N ALA A 9 -19.80 -0.88 23.70
CA ALA A 9 -18.43 -1.05 24.13
C ALA A 9 -17.85 0.36 24.33
N THR A 10 -17.40 0.66 25.55
CA THR A 10 -16.76 1.95 25.87
C THR A 10 -15.60 2.17 24.89
N GLU A 11 -15.31 3.43 24.53
CA GLU A 11 -14.22 3.77 23.61
C GLU A 11 -12.90 3.09 23.99
N SER A 12 -12.65 2.91 25.30
CA SER A 12 -11.52 2.15 25.81
C SER A 12 -11.49 0.68 25.39
N MET A 13 -12.63 -0.01 25.33
CA MET A 13 -12.71 -1.40 24.85
C MET A 13 -12.49 -1.49 23.35
N GLN A 14 -13.01 -0.54 22.57
CA GLN A 14 -12.75 -0.47 21.12
C GLN A 14 -11.26 -0.20 20.84
N GLU A 15 -10.66 0.72 21.60
CA GLU A 15 -9.23 1.02 21.53
C GLU A 15 -8.38 -0.20 21.89
N LEU A 16 -8.75 -0.96 22.92
CA LEU A 16 -8.03 -2.16 23.35
C LEU A 16 -8.13 -3.28 22.31
N CYS A 17 -9.30 -3.46 21.69
CA CYS A 17 -9.49 -4.38 20.56
C CYS A 17 -8.64 -3.96 19.35
N ARG A 18 -8.61 -2.66 19.03
CA ARG A 18 -7.79 -2.10 17.94
C ARG A 18 -6.30 -2.33 18.20
N GLN A 19 -5.81 -2.02 19.41
CA GLN A 19 -4.41 -2.22 19.79
C GLN A 19 -4.02 -3.69 19.77
N LYS A 20 -4.91 -4.60 20.20
CA LYS A 20 -4.68 -6.04 20.13
C LYS A 20 -4.59 -6.51 18.67
N GLN A 21 -5.51 -6.06 17.82
CA GLN A 21 -5.52 -6.36 16.40
C GLN A 21 -4.28 -5.80 15.70
N GLU A 22 -3.83 -4.59 16.05
CA GLU A 22 -2.63 -3.98 15.50
C GLU A 22 -1.35 -4.69 15.95
N ARG A 23 -1.31 -5.17 17.21
CA ARG A 23 -0.20 -6.02 17.71
C ARG A 23 -0.18 -7.38 17.02
N GLU A 24 -1.32 -8.01 16.82
CA GLU A 24 -1.43 -9.25 16.04
C GLU A 24 -1.00 -9.04 14.58
N LEU A 25 -1.36 -7.90 13.98
CA LEU A 25 -0.89 -7.52 12.65
C LEU A 25 0.62 -7.24 12.61
N GLN A 26 1.18 -6.61 13.64
CA GLN A 26 2.62 -6.41 13.78
C GLN A 26 3.37 -7.73 13.95
N ASN A 27 2.77 -8.71 14.65
CA ASN A 27 3.33 -10.06 14.76
C ASN A 27 3.30 -10.83 13.43
N VAL A 28 2.35 -10.50 12.53
CA VAL A 28 2.30 -11.03 11.17
C VAL A 28 3.26 -10.26 10.23
N ARG A 29 3.52 -8.98 10.47
CA ARG A 29 4.55 -8.19 9.78
C ARG A 29 5.95 -8.67 10.19
N GLY A 30 6.57 -9.53 9.40
CA GLY A 30 8.01 -9.73 9.52
C GLY A 30 8.77 -8.40 9.29
N PRO A 31 10.04 -8.34 9.69
CA PRO A 31 10.78 -7.10 9.71
C PRO A 31 10.95 -6.56 8.28
N LEU A 32 10.37 -5.39 8.02
CA LEU A 32 10.62 -4.62 6.80
C LEU A 32 12.03 -4.04 6.88
N ARG A 33 12.92 -4.46 5.98
CA ARG A 33 14.33 -4.07 5.98
C ARG A 33 14.61 -3.09 4.85
N GLU A 34 15.61 -2.23 5.04
CA GLU A 34 16.14 -1.42 3.94
C GLU A 34 16.81 -2.33 2.90
N TYR A 35 16.49 -2.11 1.63
CA TYR A 35 17.11 -2.82 0.52
C TYR A 35 17.99 -1.84 -0.29
N LYS A 36 19.21 -2.28 -0.63
CA LYS A 36 20.09 -1.49 -1.50
C LYS A 36 19.80 -1.84 -2.96
N ALA A 37 19.14 -0.91 -3.66
CA ALA A 37 18.82 -1.06 -5.06
C ALA A 37 20.09 -1.24 -5.93
N THR A 38 20.02 -2.20 -6.85
CA THR A 38 21.01 -2.43 -7.89
C THR A 38 20.79 -1.48 -9.08
N ILE A 39 21.73 -1.47 -10.05
CA ILE A 39 21.57 -0.70 -11.29
C ILE A 39 20.33 -1.14 -12.08
N THR A 40 20.00 -2.43 -12.06
CA THR A 40 18.80 -2.98 -12.70
C THR A 40 17.54 -2.44 -12.03
N ASP A 41 17.53 -2.41 -10.69
CA ASP A 41 16.43 -1.84 -9.90
C ASP A 41 16.22 -0.37 -10.21
N THR A 42 17.31 0.41 -10.32
CA THR A 42 17.21 1.83 -10.70
C THR A 42 16.55 2.00 -12.06
N LYS A 43 16.82 1.13 -13.04
CA LYS A 43 16.15 1.19 -14.35
C LYS A 43 14.66 0.89 -14.26
N ILE A 44 14.28 -0.07 -13.42
CA ILE A 44 12.88 -0.40 -13.14
C ILE A 44 12.16 0.81 -12.54
N LEU A 45 12.76 1.43 -11.52
CA LEU A 45 12.21 2.60 -10.85
C LEU A 45 12.09 3.81 -11.78
N SER A 46 13.14 4.11 -12.56
CA SER A 46 13.08 5.19 -13.55
C SER A 46 12.01 4.95 -14.61
N ARG A 47 11.79 3.70 -15.03
CA ARG A 47 10.70 3.39 -15.96
C ARG A 47 9.34 3.65 -15.33
N PHE A 48 9.13 3.21 -14.09
CA PHE A 48 7.89 3.47 -13.36
C PHE A 48 7.61 4.98 -13.23
N GLU A 49 8.61 5.77 -12.82
CA GLU A 49 8.49 7.21 -12.63
C GLU A 49 8.10 7.94 -13.93
N ASN A 50 8.67 7.54 -15.06
CA ASN A 50 8.43 8.20 -16.34
C ASN A 50 7.13 7.73 -17.03
N GLU A 51 6.81 6.44 -16.95
CA GLU A 51 5.71 5.86 -17.73
C GLU A 51 4.43 5.70 -16.90
N GLN A 52 4.54 5.24 -15.64
CA GLN A 52 3.40 4.75 -14.87
C GLN A 52 2.90 5.77 -13.84
N ALA A 53 3.79 6.43 -13.12
CA ALA A 53 3.41 7.44 -12.11
C ALA A 53 2.50 8.56 -12.68
N PRO A 54 2.72 9.09 -13.91
CA PRO A 54 1.83 10.07 -14.50
C PRO A 54 0.45 9.50 -14.87
N ASN A 55 0.36 8.20 -15.15
CA ASN A 55 -0.92 7.54 -15.46
C ASN A 55 -1.81 7.44 -14.22
N ILE A 56 -1.25 7.20 -13.04
CA ILE A 56 -2.01 7.10 -11.78
C ILE A 56 -2.79 8.39 -11.51
N ARG A 57 -2.12 9.53 -11.65
CA ARG A 57 -2.76 10.84 -11.48
C ARG A 57 -3.82 11.11 -12.53
N ARG A 58 -3.54 10.77 -13.79
CA ARG A 58 -4.51 10.91 -14.89
C ARG A 58 -5.74 10.04 -14.67
N GLN A 59 -5.57 8.79 -14.24
CA GLN A 59 -6.66 7.88 -13.94
C GLN A 59 -7.54 8.40 -12.80
N ALA A 60 -6.94 8.86 -11.70
CA ALA A 60 -7.67 9.49 -10.61
C ALA A 60 -8.52 10.68 -11.10
N LEU A 61 -7.94 11.53 -11.95
CA LEU A 61 -8.64 12.67 -12.54
C LEU A 61 -9.82 12.25 -13.43
N HIS A 62 -9.65 11.21 -14.25
CA HIS A 62 -10.74 10.65 -15.06
C HIS A 62 -11.91 10.11 -14.21
N GLU A 63 -11.63 9.66 -12.98
CA GLU A 63 -12.63 9.23 -12.01
C GLU A 63 -13.24 10.39 -11.20
N GLY A 64 -12.95 11.64 -11.55
CA GLY A 64 -13.43 12.83 -10.84
C GLY A 64 -12.79 13.04 -9.47
N LYS A 65 -11.64 12.41 -9.21
CA LYS A 65 -10.89 12.51 -7.96
C LYS A 65 -9.54 13.17 -8.20
N SER A 66 -8.86 13.59 -7.14
CA SER A 66 -7.45 13.97 -7.19
C SER A 66 -6.65 13.21 -6.15
N VAL A 67 -5.35 13.09 -6.40
CA VAL A 67 -4.40 12.45 -5.49
C VAL A 67 -3.23 13.38 -5.23
N SER A 68 -2.65 13.26 -4.04
CA SER A 68 -1.56 14.10 -3.58
C SER A 68 -0.24 13.83 -4.34
N ASN A 69 0.82 14.52 -3.90
CA ASN A 69 2.16 14.17 -4.30
C ASN A 69 2.58 12.78 -3.78
N ALA A 70 3.38 12.07 -4.58
CA ALA A 70 3.90 10.76 -4.20
C ALA A 70 4.73 10.87 -2.91
N ARG A 71 4.44 10.00 -1.94
CA ARG A 71 5.30 9.71 -0.80
C ARG A 71 6.13 8.47 -1.11
N ASN A 72 7.43 8.67 -1.27
CA ASN A 72 8.38 7.59 -1.56
C ASN A 72 8.95 7.05 -0.27
N TYR A 73 8.91 5.74 -0.09
CA TYR A 73 9.49 5.08 1.07
C TYR A 73 10.87 4.49 0.72
N GLY A 74 11.18 4.35 -0.56
CA GLY A 74 12.42 3.79 -1.05
C GLY A 74 12.43 2.26 -0.94
N PRO A 75 13.46 1.61 -1.50
CA PRO A 75 13.49 0.16 -1.61
C PRO A 75 13.51 -0.56 -0.25
N ARG A 76 12.73 -1.63 -0.16
CA ARG A 76 12.58 -2.47 1.02
C ARG A 76 12.59 -3.95 0.66
N GLU A 77 12.95 -4.76 1.65
CA GLU A 77 12.88 -6.22 1.62
C GLU A 77 11.91 -6.70 2.71
N LEU A 78 11.02 -7.62 2.34
CA LEU A 78 10.12 -8.30 3.26
C LEU A 78 10.20 -9.82 3.04
N ASP A 79 10.60 -10.56 4.06
CA ASP A 79 10.75 -12.02 4.03
C ASP A 79 9.41 -12.76 4.23
N LYS A 80 8.62 -12.28 5.20
CA LYS A 80 7.27 -12.75 5.46
C LYS A 80 6.49 -11.65 6.13
N GLY A 81 5.26 -11.40 5.72
CA GLY A 81 4.33 -10.57 6.48
C GLY A 81 3.35 -9.76 5.66
N THR A 82 2.83 -8.68 6.23
CA THR A 82 1.69 -7.96 5.64
C THR A 82 1.90 -6.46 5.55
N ILE A 83 1.73 -5.90 4.36
CA ILE A 83 1.80 -4.45 4.15
C ILE A 83 0.39 -3.93 3.91
N ALA A 84 -0.02 -2.96 4.73
CA ALA A 84 -1.36 -2.38 4.66
C ALA A 84 -1.34 -1.07 3.86
N SER A 85 -2.41 -0.83 3.12
CA SER A 85 -2.72 0.45 2.50
C SER A 85 -3.71 1.22 3.39
N PRO A 86 -3.33 2.39 3.94
CA PRO A 86 -4.24 3.19 4.74
C PRO A 86 -5.49 3.64 3.95
N GLU A 87 -6.63 3.81 4.65
CA GLU A 87 -7.96 4.05 4.08
C GLU A 87 -8.01 5.09 2.94
N ARG A 88 -7.39 6.25 3.14
CA ARG A 88 -7.43 7.36 2.17
C ARG A 88 -6.23 7.37 1.24
N THR A 89 -5.70 6.21 0.91
CA THR A 89 -4.50 6.12 0.08
C THR A 89 -4.63 5.14 -1.08
N ILE A 90 -3.81 5.35 -2.09
CA ILE A 90 -3.42 4.35 -3.07
C ILE A 90 -1.98 3.97 -2.72
N THR A 91 -1.73 2.68 -2.49
CA THR A 91 -0.36 2.19 -2.29
C THR A 91 0.09 1.43 -3.53
N VAL A 92 1.24 1.83 -4.06
CA VAL A 92 1.84 1.23 -5.25
C VAL A 92 3.10 0.49 -4.82
N PHE A 93 3.16 -0.77 -5.18
CA PHE A 93 4.31 -1.63 -4.99
C PHE A 93 5.02 -1.80 -6.32
N ILE A 94 6.33 -1.58 -6.35
CA ILE A 94 7.15 -1.72 -7.55
C ILE A 94 8.11 -2.87 -7.31
N PRO A 95 7.80 -4.09 -7.80
CA PRO A 95 8.69 -5.24 -7.71
C PRO A 95 10.07 -4.94 -8.30
N LEU A 96 11.10 -5.16 -7.48
CA LEU A 96 12.50 -5.01 -7.87
C LEU A 96 13.09 -6.36 -8.30
N ALA A 97 14.20 -6.31 -9.02
CA ALA A 97 14.92 -7.52 -9.40
C ALA A 97 15.63 -8.06 -8.14
N THR A 98 15.10 -9.15 -7.57
CA THR A 98 15.76 -9.87 -6.47
C THR A 98 17.16 -10.30 -6.89
N GLN A 99 18.17 -10.04 -6.05
CA GLN A 99 19.57 -10.39 -6.32
C GLN A 99 19.86 -11.90 -6.42
N THR A 100 18.90 -12.75 -6.05
CA THR A 100 19.04 -14.21 -6.17
C THR A 100 17.73 -14.85 -6.64
N ALA A 101 17.84 -15.58 -7.74
CA ALA A 101 16.78 -16.38 -8.31
C ALA A 101 16.39 -17.51 -7.35
N THR A 102 15.23 -17.41 -6.71
CA THR A 102 14.50 -18.62 -6.28
C THR A 102 13.02 -18.30 -6.17
N GLU A 103 12.28 -18.78 -7.18
CA GLU A 103 10.85 -19.10 -7.22
C GLU A 103 10.01 -18.59 -6.03
N VAL A 104 9.58 -17.33 -6.09
CA VAL A 104 8.44 -16.87 -5.30
C VAL A 104 7.20 -17.51 -5.92
N ARG A 105 6.56 -18.46 -5.22
CA ARG A 105 5.24 -18.97 -5.60
C ARG A 105 4.21 -17.88 -5.34
N GLN A 106 3.87 -17.15 -6.38
CA GLN A 106 3.10 -15.93 -6.29
C GLN A 106 1.59 -16.19 -6.47
N LEU A 107 0.78 -15.78 -5.48
CA LEU A 107 -0.70 -15.75 -5.55
C LEU A 107 -1.24 -14.49 -6.26
N LEU A 108 -0.36 -13.54 -6.61
CA LEU A 108 -0.61 -12.35 -7.43
C LEU A 108 0.54 -12.22 -8.44
N PRO A 109 0.34 -11.87 -9.71
CA PRO A 109 1.45 -11.73 -10.66
C PRO A 109 2.39 -10.61 -10.19
N TRP A 110 3.43 -10.98 -9.46
CA TRP A 110 4.47 -10.09 -8.99
C TRP A 110 5.60 -10.20 -10.02
N ASP A 111 5.23 -9.71 -11.18
CA ASP A 111 6.09 -9.60 -12.34
C ASP A 111 7.03 -8.43 -12.11
N VAL A 112 8.34 -8.71 -12.18
CA VAL A 112 9.39 -7.70 -12.00
C VAL A 112 9.14 -6.55 -12.98
N GLY A 113 9.11 -5.32 -12.44
CA GLY A 113 8.86 -4.12 -13.22
C GLY A 113 7.40 -3.82 -13.57
N ASN A 114 6.46 -4.69 -13.22
CA ASN A 114 5.03 -4.39 -13.27
C ASN A 114 4.55 -4.00 -11.87
N HIS A 115 4.13 -2.76 -11.71
CA HIS A 115 3.68 -2.27 -10.40
C HIS A 115 2.31 -2.85 -10.03
N ILE A 116 2.11 -3.06 -8.72
CA ILE A 116 0.84 -3.51 -8.15
C ILE A 116 0.23 -2.32 -7.41
N GLN A 117 -0.98 -1.92 -7.79
CA GLN A 117 -1.73 -0.89 -7.07
C GLN A 117 -2.76 -1.58 -6.18
N ILE A 118 -2.75 -1.25 -4.89
CA ILE A 118 -3.82 -1.66 -3.98
C ILE A 118 -4.54 -0.43 -3.43
N PRO A 119 -5.88 -0.49 -3.33
CA PRO A 119 -6.64 0.60 -2.75
C PRO A 119 -6.50 0.62 -1.24
N GLY A 120 -6.85 1.76 -0.64
CA GLY A 120 -6.93 1.90 0.82
C GLY A 120 -7.81 0.84 1.46
N ASN A 121 -7.51 0.52 2.72
CA ASN A 121 -8.08 -0.59 3.49
C ASN A 121 -7.76 -1.98 2.92
N SER A 122 -6.88 -2.09 1.93
CA SER A 122 -6.38 -3.37 1.43
C SER A 122 -5.00 -3.70 1.99
N ARG A 123 -4.56 -4.93 1.77
CA ARG A 123 -3.25 -5.41 2.20
C ARG A 123 -2.64 -6.37 1.19
N ILE A 124 -1.33 -6.37 1.12
CA ILE A 124 -0.54 -7.44 0.49
C ILE A 124 0.02 -8.34 1.58
N VAL A 125 -0.07 -9.64 1.36
CA VAL A 125 0.48 -10.67 2.24
C VAL A 125 1.62 -11.38 1.49
N VAL A 126 2.78 -11.42 2.11
CA VAL A 126 3.96 -12.20 1.70
C VAL A 126 4.03 -13.41 2.62
N GLU A 127 3.70 -14.58 2.09
CA GLU A 127 3.65 -15.81 2.89
C GLU A 127 5.02 -16.49 2.98
N GLU A 128 5.80 -16.46 1.89
CA GLU A 128 7.11 -17.10 1.77
C GLU A 128 8.05 -16.33 0.83
N GLY A 129 9.30 -16.16 1.25
CA GLY A 129 10.43 -15.70 0.44
C GLY A 129 10.67 -14.18 0.47
N PRO A 130 11.94 -13.73 0.45
CA PRO A 130 12.26 -12.30 0.44
C PRO A 130 11.79 -11.66 -0.85
N VAL A 131 10.84 -10.73 -0.73
CA VAL A 131 10.42 -9.86 -1.82
C VAL A 131 11.08 -8.49 -1.67
N CYS A 132 11.74 -8.04 -2.73
CA CYS A 132 12.30 -6.70 -2.83
C CYS A 132 11.36 -5.81 -3.64
N PHE A 133 11.02 -4.64 -3.12
CA PHE A 133 10.14 -3.69 -3.80
C PHE A 133 10.45 -2.26 -3.37
N ASP A 134 10.08 -1.30 -4.20
CA ASP A 134 9.87 0.08 -3.74
C ASP A 134 8.38 0.31 -3.49
N MET A 135 8.07 1.23 -2.59
CA MET A 135 6.72 1.58 -2.19
C MET A 135 6.49 3.06 -2.34
N VAL A 136 5.43 3.39 -3.09
CA VAL A 136 4.96 4.76 -3.28
C VAL A 136 3.52 4.86 -2.81
N GLN A 137 3.20 5.92 -2.07
CA GLN A 137 1.82 6.19 -1.66
C GLN A 137 1.33 7.53 -2.18
N TYR A 138 0.05 7.55 -2.56
CA TYR A 138 -0.69 8.74 -2.90
C TYR A 138 -1.88 8.85 -1.96
N ASP A 139 -2.12 10.02 -1.39
CA ASP A 139 -3.32 10.26 -0.59
C ASP A 139 -4.43 10.74 -1.52
N TRP A 140 -5.65 10.24 -1.32
CA TRP A 140 -6.83 10.81 -1.98
C TRP A 140 -7.06 12.21 -1.42
N GLU A 141 -7.07 13.20 -2.29
CA GLU A 141 -7.49 14.54 -1.92
C GLU A 141 -9.03 14.59 -1.93
N PRO A 142 -9.63 15.36 -1.01
CA PRO A 142 -11.05 15.67 -1.13
C PRO A 142 -11.29 16.31 -2.50
N ALA A 143 -12.34 15.90 -3.19
CA ALA A 143 -12.79 16.63 -4.37
C ALA A 143 -12.88 18.10 -3.97
N LYS A 144 -12.16 18.98 -4.66
CA LYS A 144 -12.37 20.41 -4.48
C LYS A 144 -13.86 20.60 -4.71
N SER A 145 -14.60 20.96 -3.66
CA SER A 145 -15.93 21.50 -3.79
C SER A 145 -15.81 22.50 -4.92
N GLN A 146 -16.53 22.31 -6.03
CA GLN A 146 -16.79 23.44 -6.90
C GLN A 146 -17.40 24.47 -5.97
N GLU A 147 -16.63 25.48 -5.58
CA GLU A 147 -17.20 26.72 -5.09
C GLU A 147 -18.13 27.14 -6.23
N SER A 148 -19.42 26.93 -5.98
CA SER A 148 -20.49 27.46 -6.80
C SER A 148 -20.28 28.95 -6.86
N LYS A 149 -19.65 29.42 -7.94
CA LYS A 149 -19.75 30.81 -8.35
C LYS A 149 -21.15 31.00 -8.91
N ASP A 150 -22.10 31.12 -8.01
CA ASP A 150 -23.40 31.75 -8.25
C ASP A 150 -23.71 32.57 -7.00
N GLU A 151 -23.18 33.80 -7.00
CA GLU A 151 -23.75 34.95 -6.29
C GLU A 151 -23.73 36.15 -7.26
#